data_AF-A0A1S3PZ13-F1
#
_entry.id   AF-A0A1S3PZ13-F1
#
_cell.length_a   1.000
_cell.length_b   1.000
_cell.length_c   1.000
_cell.angle_alpha   90.00
_cell.angle_beta   90.00
_cell.angle_gamma   90.00
#
_symmetry.space_group_name_H-M   'P 1'
#
loop_
_entity.id
_entity.type
_entity.pdbx_description
1 polymer ?
#
loop_
_entity_poly.entity_id
_entity_poly.type
_entity_poly.pdbx_seq_one_letter_code
_entity_poly.pdbx_strand_id
1 'polypeptide(L)'
;MAKQYDVLLRLLLLGDSGVGKTCLMCRFTDNECHSSHISTIGVDFKMKTLKIDGIKVRVQIWDTAGQERYQTITKQYYRRAQGFILVYDITSSRSFQHIVKWASDVDEFALDKVQRILVGNKADEEQKRKVPKEQGNKLAKTYGMEFFETSACTNCNINESFTRLTELVLHAHKKEMDAFQGSIDKYLDMTYLEGEQDKQDNSQKTCAC
;
A
#
# COMPACT_ATOMS: atom_id res chain seq x y z
N MET A 1 -17.23 9.72 -22.16
CA MET A 1 -17.42 8.55 -21.27
C MET A 1 -17.21 9.02 -19.84
N ALA A 2 -18.14 8.74 -18.90
CA ALA A 2 -18.01 9.20 -17.53
C ALA A 2 -16.79 8.59 -16.83
N LYS A 3 -16.04 9.39 -16.07
CA LYS A 3 -14.86 8.95 -15.32
C LYS A 3 -15.28 7.86 -14.32
N GLN A 4 -14.83 6.62 -14.53
CA GLN A 4 -15.30 5.46 -13.76
C GLN A 4 -14.71 5.42 -12.33
N TYR A 5 -13.63 6.17 -12.08
CA TYR A 5 -12.95 6.30 -10.79
C TYR A 5 -12.19 7.63 -10.73
N ASP A 6 -11.90 8.10 -9.53
CA ASP A 6 -11.19 9.36 -9.28
C ASP A 6 -9.68 9.13 -9.13
N VAL A 7 -9.30 8.08 -8.40
CA VAL A 7 -7.91 7.74 -8.06
C VAL A 7 -7.66 6.26 -8.33
N LEU A 8 -6.47 5.92 -8.83
CA LEU A 8 -5.99 4.55 -9.03
C LEU A 8 -4.82 4.27 -8.07
N LEU A 9 -4.97 3.26 -7.22
CA LEU A 9 -3.94 2.85 -6.27
C LEU A 9 -3.48 1.41 -6.54
N ARG A 10 -2.21 1.10 -6.27
CA ARG A 10 -1.59 -0.21 -6.48
C ARG A 10 -1.10 -0.80 -5.16
N LEU A 11 -1.64 -1.95 -4.81
CA LEU A 11 -1.29 -2.72 -3.63
C LEU A 11 -0.58 -4.02 -4.02
N LEU A 12 0.41 -4.43 -3.24
CA LEU A 12 1.17 -5.66 -3.44
C LEU A 12 1.06 -6.56 -2.21
N LEU A 13 0.70 -7.83 -2.42
CA LEU A 13 0.72 -8.86 -1.38
C LEU A 13 2.09 -9.53 -1.36
N LEU A 14 2.73 -9.58 -0.18
CA LEU A 14 4.01 -10.23 0.03
C LEU A 14 3.92 -11.22 1.21
N GLY A 15 4.76 -12.24 1.18
CA GLY A 15 4.74 -13.32 2.18
C GLY A 15 5.07 -14.67 1.57
N ASP A 16 5.33 -15.64 2.42
CA ASP A 16 5.72 -16.99 2.00
C ASP A 16 4.64 -17.70 1.16
N SER A 17 5.03 -18.76 0.47
CA SER A 17 4.08 -19.64 -0.20
C SER A 17 3.15 -20.31 0.83
N GLY A 18 1.87 -20.42 0.51
CA GLY A 18 0.88 -21.11 1.36
C GLY A 18 0.33 -20.31 2.54
N VAL A 19 0.77 -19.07 2.77
CA VAL A 19 0.21 -18.21 3.83
C VAL A 19 -1.20 -17.69 3.52
N GLY A 20 -1.64 -17.79 2.26
CA GLY A 20 -3.01 -17.47 1.83
C GLY A 20 -3.22 -16.12 1.15
N LYS A 21 -2.17 -15.51 0.57
CA LYS A 21 -2.25 -14.24 -0.17
C LYS A 21 -3.32 -14.23 -1.27
N THR A 22 -3.31 -15.24 -2.13
CA THR A 22 -4.33 -15.42 -3.19
C THR A 22 -5.73 -15.53 -2.61
N CYS A 23 -5.91 -16.28 -1.51
CA CYS A 23 -7.19 -16.41 -0.85
C CYS A 23 -7.68 -15.08 -0.27
N LEU A 24 -6.79 -14.27 0.32
CA LEU A 24 -7.11 -12.92 0.79
C LEU A 24 -7.56 -12.02 -0.37
N MET A 25 -6.81 -12.02 -1.48
CA MET A 25 -7.14 -11.24 -2.67
C MET A 25 -8.51 -11.63 -3.23
N CYS A 26 -8.74 -12.91 -3.51
CA CYS A 26 -10.01 -13.40 -4.06
C CYS A 26 -11.18 -13.16 -3.10
N ARG A 27 -10.95 -13.32 -1.79
CA ARG A 27 -12.00 -13.04 -0.80
C ARG A 27 -12.37 -11.56 -0.81
N PHE A 28 -11.38 -10.67 -0.89
CA PHE A 28 -11.64 -9.25 -0.96
C PHE A 28 -12.34 -8.85 -2.26
N THR A 29 -11.96 -9.41 -3.42
CA THR A 29 -12.48 -8.96 -4.72
C THR A 29 -13.81 -9.62 -5.09
N ASP A 30 -13.90 -10.93 -4.88
CA ASP A 30 -14.94 -11.79 -5.45
C ASP A 30 -15.86 -12.35 -4.36
N ASN A 31 -15.56 -12.11 -3.07
CA ASN A 31 -16.21 -12.74 -1.91
C ASN A 31 -16.14 -14.28 -1.91
N GLU A 32 -15.26 -14.89 -2.70
CA GLU A 32 -15.14 -16.35 -2.84
C GLU A 32 -14.03 -16.94 -1.96
N CYS A 33 -14.26 -18.14 -1.42
CA CYS A 33 -13.23 -18.98 -0.82
C CYS A 33 -12.88 -20.10 -1.79
N HIS A 34 -11.64 -20.15 -2.25
CA HIS A 34 -11.14 -21.33 -2.93
C HIS A 34 -10.41 -22.20 -1.92
N SER A 35 -10.89 -23.43 -1.70
CA SER A 35 -10.26 -24.43 -0.82
C SER A 35 -9.09 -25.16 -1.49
N SER A 36 -8.95 -25.02 -2.82
CA SER A 36 -7.85 -25.63 -3.57
C SER A 36 -6.58 -24.80 -3.41
N HIS A 37 -5.60 -25.35 -2.68
CA HIS A 37 -4.24 -24.82 -2.63
C HIS A 37 -3.51 -25.06 -3.95
N ILE A 38 -3.81 -24.24 -4.96
CA ILE A 38 -3.02 -24.16 -6.18
C ILE A 38 -1.92 -23.11 -5.94
N SER A 39 -0.66 -23.49 -6.12
CA SER A 39 0.45 -22.55 -5.98
C SER A 39 0.39 -21.51 -7.10
N THR A 40 0.41 -20.22 -6.76
CA THR A 40 0.48 -19.14 -7.74
C THR A 40 1.78 -19.24 -8.54
N ILE A 41 1.66 -19.39 -9.86
CA ILE A 41 2.80 -19.34 -10.78
C ILE A 41 2.92 -17.89 -11.27
N GLY A 42 4.01 -17.21 -10.90
CA GLY A 42 4.24 -15.82 -11.29
C GLY A 42 3.45 -14.81 -10.42
N VAL A 43 2.68 -13.94 -11.07
CA VAL A 43 1.94 -12.83 -10.43
C VAL A 43 0.53 -12.79 -10.99
N ASP A 44 -0.47 -12.76 -10.11
CA ASP A 44 -1.89 -12.61 -10.48
C ASP A 44 -2.38 -11.21 -10.08
N PHE A 45 -3.48 -10.77 -10.70
CA PHE A 45 -3.96 -9.40 -10.64
C PHE A 45 -5.47 -9.33 -10.57
N LYS A 46 -5.98 -8.60 -9.58
CA LYS A 46 -7.41 -8.28 -9.44
C LYS A 46 -7.61 -6.79 -9.19
N MET A 47 -8.82 -6.31 -9.47
CA MET A 47 -9.21 -4.93 -9.25
C MET A 47 -10.52 -4.83 -8.50
N LYS A 48 -10.61 -3.88 -7.57
CA LYS A 48 -11.85 -3.52 -6.86
C LYS A 48 -11.95 -2.01 -6.74
N THR A 49 -13.16 -1.47 -6.91
CA THR A 49 -13.41 -0.04 -6.68
C THR A 49 -14.05 0.14 -5.30
N LEU A 50 -13.44 0.96 -4.46
CA LEU A 50 -13.93 1.35 -3.14
C LEU A 50 -14.40 2.81 -3.19
N LYS A 51 -15.30 3.19 -2.28
CA LYS A 51 -15.69 4.58 -2.05
C LYS A 51 -15.19 4.99 -0.66
N ILE A 52 -14.17 5.84 -0.61
CA ILE A 52 -13.52 6.31 0.63
C ILE A 52 -13.63 7.83 0.66
N ASP A 53 -14.18 8.41 1.72
CA ASP A 53 -14.42 9.86 1.84
C ASP A 53 -15.14 10.49 0.63
N GLY A 54 -16.08 9.76 0.03
CA GLY A 54 -16.77 10.20 -1.19
C GLY A 54 -16.00 10.00 -2.50
N ILE A 55 -14.71 9.67 -2.45
CA ILE A 55 -13.82 9.45 -3.59
C ILE A 55 -13.91 8.00 -4.06
N LYS A 56 -14.11 7.78 -5.37
CA LYS A 56 -14.07 6.45 -5.98
C LYS A 56 -12.62 6.04 -6.23
N VAL A 57 -12.09 5.20 -5.35
CA VAL A 57 -10.72 4.69 -5.44
C VAL A 57 -10.73 3.32 -6.11
N ARG A 58 -10.10 3.21 -7.26
CA ARG A 58 -9.86 1.94 -7.94
C ARG A 58 -8.54 1.36 -7.43
N VAL A 59 -8.61 0.19 -6.82
CA VAL A 59 -7.46 -0.50 -6.25
C VAL A 59 -7.06 -1.65 -7.19
N GLN A 60 -5.78 -1.67 -7.55
CA GLN A 60 -5.09 -2.74 -8.27
C GLN A 60 -4.34 -3.59 -7.25
N ILE A 61 -4.69 -4.86 -7.13
CA ILE A 61 -4.09 -5.77 -6.17
C ILE A 61 -3.27 -6.79 -6.94
N TRP A 62 -1.99 -6.83 -6.63
CA TRP A 62 -1.03 -7.76 -7.20
C TRP A 62 -0.75 -8.87 -6.18
N ASP A 63 -1.11 -10.10 -6.53
CA ASP A 63 -0.75 -11.29 -5.77
C ASP A 63 0.55 -11.89 -6.32
N THR A 64 1.50 -12.17 -5.44
CA THR A 64 2.84 -12.62 -5.82
C THR A 64 3.05 -14.08 -5.41
N ALA A 65 3.75 -14.84 -6.26
CA ALA A 65 4.25 -16.15 -5.84
C ALA A 65 5.18 -15.98 -4.63
N GLY A 66 4.80 -16.60 -3.50
CA GLY A 66 5.61 -16.57 -2.27
C GLY A 66 6.82 -17.50 -2.30
N GLN A 67 7.23 -17.96 -3.48
CA GLN A 67 8.35 -18.87 -3.66
C GLN A 67 9.59 -18.08 -4.03
N GLU A 68 10.70 -18.39 -3.37
CA GLU A 68 11.99 -17.74 -3.54
C GLU A 68 12.49 -17.75 -4.99
N ARG A 69 12.11 -18.76 -5.78
CA ARG A 69 12.45 -18.88 -7.20
C ARG A 69 11.92 -17.72 -8.07
N TYR A 70 10.92 -16.97 -7.60
CA TYR A 70 10.30 -15.88 -8.36
C TYR A 70 10.67 -14.47 -7.85
N GLN A 71 11.59 -14.35 -6.88
CA GLN A 71 11.98 -13.06 -6.26
C GLN A 71 12.37 -11.98 -7.29
N THR A 72 13.07 -12.35 -8.37
CA THR A 72 13.48 -11.39 -9.43
C THR A 72 12.30 -10.78 -10.17
N ILE A 73 11.23 -11.55 -10.41
CA ILE A 73 10.00 -11.06 -11.05
C ILE A 73 9.28 -10.11 -10.10
N THR A 74 9.23 -10.45 -8.81
CA THR A 74 8.58 -9.63 -7.78
C THR A 74 9.17 -8.22 -7.71
N LYS A 75 10.49 -8.06 -7.83
CA LYS A 75 11.19 -6.75 -7.74
C LYS A 75 10.63 -5.67 -8.67
N GLN A 76 10.16 -6.02 -9.86
CA GLN A 76 9.58 -5.05 -10.80
C GLN A 76 8.27 -4.44 -10.30
N TYR A 77 7.54 -5.15 -9.45
CA TYR A 77 6.25 -4.70 -8.90
C TYR A 77 6.42 -3.79 -7.68
N TYR A 78 7.53 -3.89 -6.93
CA TYR A 78 7.81 -3.01 -5.78
C TYR A 78 7.82 -1.54 -6.17
N ARG A 79 8.49 -1.20 -7.28
CA ARG A 79 8.61 0.19 -7.76
C ARG A 79 7.27 0.84 -8.16
N ARG A 80 6.24 0.04 -8.42
CA ARG A 80 4.92 0.51 -8.85
C ARG A 80 3.87 0.43 -7.74
N ALA A 81 4.17 -0.27 -6.65
CA ALA A 81 3.27 -0.41 -5.52
C ALA A 81 3.34 0.82 -4.62
N GLN A 82 2.17 1.25 -4.13
CA GLN A 82 2.02 2.36 -3.20
C GLN A 82 1.67 1.87 -1.80
N GLY A 83 1.08 0.66 -1.72
CA GLY A 83 0.78 -0.02 -0.47
C GLY A 83 1.24 -1.49 -0.49
N PHE A 84 1.69 -1.99 0.65
CA PHE A 84 2.12 -3.38 0.82
C PHE A 84 1.34 -4.05 1.94
N ILE A 85 0.94 -5.29 1.71
CA ILE A 85 0.38 -6.17 2.74
C ILE A 85 1.37 -7.30 2.97
N LEU A 86 2.03 -7.29 4.12
CA LEU A 86 2.93 -8.37 4.52
C LEU A 86 2.11 -9.43 5.24
N VAL A 87 2.07 -10.65 4.68
CA VAL A 87 1.20 -11.72 5.15
C VAL A 87 2.03 -12.87 5.71
N TYR A 88 1.69 -13.32 6.93
CA TYR A 88 2.16 -14.58 7.49
C TYR A 88 0.98 -15.45 7.90
N ASP A 89 1.25 -16.73 8.19
CA ASP A 89 0.30 -17.70 8.71
C ASP A 89 0.50 -17.86 10.22
N ILE A 90 -0.54 -17.63 11.03
CA ILE A 90 -0.44 -17.73 12.49
C ILE A 90 -0.05 -19.13 13.00
N THR A 91 -0.23 -20.16 12.17
CA THR A 91 0.13 -21.56 12.45
C THR A 91 1.58 -21.89 12.06
N SER A 92 2.33 -20.93 11.50
CA SER A 92 3.68 -21.10 10.99
C SER A 92 4.65 -20.02 11.48
N SER A 93 5.41 -20.32 12.54
CA SER A 93 6.47 -19.43 13.06
C SER A 93 7.53 -19.08 12.01
N ARG A 94 7.80 -19.98 11.05
CA ARG A 94 8.73 -19.73 9.94
C ARG A 94 8.24 -18.59 9.06
N SER A 95 6.97 -18.60 8.67
CA SER A 95 6.40 -17.55 7.84
C SER A 95 6.44 -16.18 8.53
N PHE A 96 6.26 -16.16 9.86
CA PHE A 96 6.38 -14.94 10.66
C PHE A 96 7.82 -14.42 10.73
N GLN A 97 8.81 -15.29 10.92
CA GLN A 97 10.22 -14.90 10.93
C GLN A 97 10.66 -14.25 9.60
N HIS A 98 10.13 -14.75 8.47
CA HIS A 98 10.44 -14.19 7.16
C HIS A 98 9.83 -12.81 6.90
N ILE A 99 8.88 -12.34 7.71
CA ILE A 99 8.33 -10.97 7.57
C ILE A 99 9.43 -9.91 7.68
N VAL A 100 10.46 -10.14 8.50
CA VAL A 100 11.62 -9.25 8.60
C VAL A 100 12.29 -9.09 7.24
N LYS A 101 12.53 -10.20 6.53
CA LYS A 101 13.09 -10.17 5.18
C LYS A 101 12.17 -9.43 4.20
N TRP A 102 10.88 -9.73 4.22
CA TRP A 102 9.91 -9.05 3.34
C TRP A 102 9.85 -7.54 3.60
N ALA A 103 9.93 -7.12 4.86
CA ALA A 103 9.99 -5.71 5.21
C ALA A 103 11.27 -5.04 4.70
N SER A 104 12.43 -5.70 4.83
CA SER A 104 13.70 -5.22 4.27
C SER A 104 13.67 -5.12 2.75
N ASP A 105 13.07 -6.10 2.05
CA ASP A 105 12.90 -6.05 0.60
C ASP A 105 12.04 -4.84 0.18
N VAL A 106 11.01 -4.50 0.96
CA VAL A 106 10.21 -3.28 0.72
C VAL A 106 11.07 -2.03 0.89
N ASP A 107 11.86 -1.95 1.97
CA ASP A 107 12.76 -0.81 2.21
C ASP A 107 13.83 -0.65 1.11
N GLU A 108 14.29 -1.75 0.51
CA GLU A 108 15.33 -1.72 -0.54
C GLU A 108 14.77 -1.39 -1.94
N PHE A 109 13.59 -1.92 -2.30
CA PHE A 109 13.11 -1.91 -3.69
C PHE A 109 11.88 -1.03 -3.95
N ALA A 110 11.14 -0.63 -2.93
CA ALA A 110 10.00 0.27 -3.10
C ALA A 110 10.45 1.72 -3.30
N LEU A 111 9.57 2.56 -3.83
CA LEU A 111 9.80 4.00 -3.82
C LEU A 111 9.62 4.54 -2.39
N ASP A 112 10.16 5.74 -2.14
CA ASP A 112 9.98 6.40 -0.85
C ASP A 112 8.48 6.58 -0.53
N LYS A 113 8.15 6.56 0.77
CA LYS A 113 6.82 6.89 1.34
C LYS A 113 5.67 5.91 1.06
N VAL A 114 5.98 4.65 0.77
CA VAL A 114 4.96 3.59 0.66
C VAL A 114 4.30 3.27 2.01
N GLN A 115 3.03 2.88 1.97
CA GLN A 115 2.30 2.45 3.17
C GLN A 115 2.32 0.93 3.30
N ARG A 116 2.30 0.43 4.54
CA ARG A 116 2.38 -1.02 4.79
C ARG A 116 1.60 -1.43 6.02
N ILE A 117 0.97 -2.60 5.93
CA ILE A 117 0.30 -3.27 7.04
C ILE A 117 0.81 -4.71 7.19
N LEU A 118 0.74 -5.23 8.40
CA LEU A 118 1.04 -6.61 8.73
C LEU A 118 -0.27 -7.40 8.91
N VAL A 119 -0.36 -8.56 8.28
CA VAL A 119 -1.52 -9.45 8.34
C VAL A 119 -1.09 -10.84 8.82
N GLY A 120 -1.63 -11.27 9.96
CA GLY A 120 -1.59 -12.65 10.43
C GLY A 120 -2.82 -13.41 9.94
N ASN A 121 -2.67 -14.20 8.89
CA ASN A 121 -3.78 -14.94 8.29
C ASN A 121 -4.02 -16.31 8.95
N LYS A 122 -5.17 -16.92 8.64
CA LYS A 122 -5.66 -18.19 9.18
C LYS A 122 -6.04 -18.13 10.67
N ALA A 123 -6.57 -16.99 11.10
CA ALA A 123 -7.07 -16.79 12.46
C ALA A 123 -8.19 -17.78 12.87
N ASP A 124 -8.82 -18.45 11.91
CA ASP A 124 -9.76 -19.54 12.16
C ASP A 124 -9.09 -20.83 12.67
N GLU A 125 -7.79 -21.01 12.45
CA GLU A 125 -7.01 -22.17 12.92
C GLU A 125 -6.38 -21.94 14.31
N GLU A 126 -7.12 -21.34 15.24
CA GLU A 126 -6.64 -20.95 16.58
C GLU A 126 -5.98 -22.12 17.35
N GLN A 127 -6.51 -23.33 17.21
CA GLN A 127 -5.99 -24.54 17.86
C GLN A 127 -4.58 -24.93 17.38
N LYS A 128 -4.16 -24.44 16.20
CA LYS A 128 -2.83 -24.68 15.62
C LYS A 128 -1.92 -23.45 15.72
N ARG A 129 -2.34 -22.40 16.43
CA ARG A 129 -1.58 -21.16 16.56
C ARG A 129 -0.18 -21.43 17.11
N LYS A 130 0.83 -20.93 16.39
CA LYS A 130 2.24 -20.92 16.81
C LYS A 130 2.78 -19.52 17.02
N VAL A 131 2.06 -18.50 16.55
CA VAL A 131 2.44 -17.09 16.68
C VAL A 131 1.36 -16.38 17.51
N PRO A 132 1.67 -16.01 18.76
CA PRO A 132 0.78 -15.20 19.59
C PRO A 132 0.49 -13.83 18.95
N LYS A 133 -0.72 -13.32 19.16
CA LYS A 133 -1.16 -12.05 18.61
C LYS A 133 -0.29 -10.87 19.07
N GLU A 134 0.26 -10.96 20.28
CA GLU A 134 1.17 -9.98 20.87
C GLU A 134 2.48 -9.88 20.09
N GLN A 135 2.99 -10.99 19.53
CA GLN A 135 4.19 -10.97 18.70
C GLN A 135 3.96 -10.25 17.38
N GLY A 136 2.81 -10.47 16.74
CA GLY A 136 2.38 -9.74 15.55
C GLY A 136 2.30 -8.23 15.82
N ASN A 137 1.63 -7.84 16.90
CA ASN A 137 1.55 -6.43 17.33
C ASN A 137 2.92 -5.81 17.60
N LYS A 138 3.81 -6.54 18.29
CA LYS A 138 5.15 -6.05 18.60
C LYS A 138 5.96 -5.84 17.32
N LEU A 139 5.93 -6.79 16.38
CA LEU A 139 6.64 -6.68 15.11
C LEU A 139 6.10 -5.51 14.28
N ALA A 140 4.77 -5.37 14.17
CA ALA A 140 4.15 -4.28 13.44
C ALA A 140 4.58 -2.91 13.99
N LYS A 141 4.58 -2.73 15.31
CA LYS A 141 5.07 -1.50 15.97
C LYS A 141 6.53 -1.20 15.63
N THR A 142 7.41 -2.20 15.66
CA THR A 142 8.84 -2.03 15.33
C THR A 142 9.06 -1.46 13.93
N TYR A 143 8.21 -1.83 12.97
CA TYR A 143 8.32 -1.39 11.57
C TYR A 143 7.31 -0.29 11.20
N GLY A 144 6.60 0.30 12.18
CA GLY A 144 5.62 1.36 11.94
C GLY A 144 4.41 0.92 11.09
N MET A 145 4.01 -0.34 11.21
CA MET A 145 2.86 -0.93 10.50
C MET A 145 1.64 -1.05 11.42
N GLU A 146 0.44 -0.97 10.84
CA GLU A 146 -0.78 -1.44 11.51
C GLU A 146 -0.88 -2.98 11.39
N PHE A 147 -1.51 -3.64 12.37
CA PHE A 147 -1.59 -5.10 12.44
C PHE A 147 -3.04 -5.60 12.47
N PHE A 148 -3.31 -6.59 11.63
CA PHE A 148 -4.60 -7.29 11.57
C PHE A 148 -4.38 -8.80 11.64
N GLU A 149 -5.27 -9.51 12.34
CA GLU A 149 -5.43 -10.95 12.14
C GLU A 149 -6.64 -11.18 11.25
N THR A 150 -6.48 -12.01 10.23
CA THR A 150 -7.51 -12.26 9.21
C THR A 150 -7.81 -13.74 9.06
N SER A 151 -8.98 -14.03 8.52
CA SER A 151 -9.29 -15.36 8.01
C SER A 151 -9.94 -15.24 6.65
N ALA A 152 -9.23 -15.72 5.62
CA ALA A 152 -9.82 -15.86 4.29
C ALA A 152 -11.00 -16.86 4.30
N CYS A 153 -10.97 -17.86 5.20
CA CYS A 153 -12.01 -18.88 5.35
C CYS A 153 -13.31 -18.27 5.89
N THR A 154 -13.25 -17.53 6.99
CA THR A 154 -14.45 -16.95 7.65
C THR A 154 -14.75 -15.52 7.21
N ASN A 155 -13.96 -14.95 6.30
CA ASN A 155 -14.02 -13.56 5.86
C ASN A 155 -13.78 -12.54 6.99
N CYS A 156 -13.10 -12.94 8.06
CA CYS A 156 -12.77 -12.07 9.19
C CYS A 156 -11.68 -11.07 8.82
N ASN A 157 -11.93 -9.77 9.07
CA ASN A 157 -11.02 -8.63 8.89
C ASN A 157 -10.43 -8.43 7.48
N ILE A 158 -10.99 -9.09 6.46
CA ILE A 158 -10.53 -8.98 5.07
C ILE A 158 -10.83 -7.59 4.52
N ASN A 159 -12.10 -7.18 4.55
CA ASN A 159 -12.47 -5.86 4.03
C ASN A 159 -11.84 -4.73 4.85
N GLU A 160 -11.75 -4.89 6.16
CA GLU A 160 -11.17 -3.89 7.06
C GLU A 160 -9.68 -3.65 6.74
N SER A 161 -8.87 -4.70 6.68
CA SER A 161 -7.42 -4.59 6.42
C SER A 161 -7.11 -3.96 5.04
N PHE A 162 -7.79 -4.39 3.98
CA PHE A 162 -7.59 -3.83 2.63
C PHE A 162 -8.10 -2.39 2.52
N THR A 163 -9.27 -2.08 3.10
CA THR A 163 -9.81 -0.72 3.10
C THR A 163 -8.88 0.22 3.88
N ARG A 164 -8.40 -0.22 5.04
CA ARG A 164 -7.49 0.56 5.87
C ARG A 164 -6.18 0.89 5.16
N LEU A 165 -5.54 -0.09 4.51
CA LEU A 165 -4.36 0.20 3.71
C LEU A 165 -4.69 1.18 2.57
N THR A 166 -5.85 1.02 1.92
CA THR A 166 -6.28 1.92 0.84
C THR A 166 -6.45 3.37 1.35
N GLU A 167 -7.03 3.56 2.53
CA GLU A 167 -7.13 4.86 3.20
C GLU A 167 -5.74 5.44 3.45
N LEU A 168 -4.84 4.68 4.08
CA LEU A 168 -3.47 5.14 4.39
C LEU A 168 -2.76 5.62 3.12
N VAL A 169 -2.83 4.84 2.04
CA VAL A 169 -2.21 5.21 0.75
C VAL A 169 -2.88 6.44 0.15
N LEU A 170 -4.22 6.52 0.19
CA LEU A 170 -4.96 7.67 -0.34
C LEU A 170 -4.60 8.96 0.41
N HIS A 171 -4.51 8.91 1.74
CA HIS A 171 -4.14 10.06 2.56
C HIS A 171 -2.69 10.48 2.34
N ALA A 172 -1.76 9.53 2.19
CA ALA A 172 -0.38 9.82 1.83
C ALA A 172 -0.30 10.51 0.46
N HIS A 173 -1.01 9.99 -0.53
CA HIS A 173 -1.07 10.56 -1.88
C HIS A 173 -1.68 11.97 -1.89
N LYS A 174 -2.74 12.23 -1.12
CA LYS A 174 -3.33 13.57 -0.99
C LYS A 174 -2.34 14.58 -0.41
N LYS A 175 -1.65 14.22 0.69
CA LYS A 175 -0.65 15.09 1.33
C LYS A 175 0.49 15.47 0.39
N GLU A 176 0.92 14.55 -0.47
CA GLU A 176 1.95 14.83 -1.47
C GLU A 176 1.46 15.82 -2.54
N MET A 177 0.23 15.66 -3.01
CA MET A 177 -0.38 16.60 -3.96
C MET A 177 -0.56 18.00 -3.35
N ASP A 178 -1.05 18.07 -2.11
CA ASP A 178 -1.25 19.34 -1.40
C ASP A 178 0.08 20.06 -1.13
N ALA A 179 1.12 19.33 -0.75
CA ALA A 179 2.46 19.89 -0.55
C ALA A 179 3.08 20.42 -1.85
N PHE A 180 2.83 19.73 -2.97
CA PHE A 180 3.29 20.17 -4.28
C PHE A 180 2.55 21.43 -4.74
N GLN A 181 1.22 21.47 -4.58
CA GLN A 181 0.43 22.66 -4.91
C GLN A 181 0.86 23.87 -4.08
N GLY A 182 1.03 23.70 -2.76
CA GLY A 182 1.51 24.78 -1.90
C GLY A 182 2.94 25.25 -2.22
N SER A 183 3.77 24.40 -2.82
CA SER A 183 5.11 24.78 -3.30
C SER A 183 5.04 25.59 -4.60
N ILE A 184 4.13 25.23 -5.52
CA ILE A 184 3.86 25.99 -6.74
C ILE A 184 3.28 27.35 -6.39
N ASP A 185 2.29 27.41 -5.51
CA ASP A 185 1.64 28.67 -5.12
C ASP A 185 2.66 29.63 -4.50
N LYS A 186 3.57 29.14 -3.65
CA LYS A 186 4.68 29.95 -3.11
C LYS A 186 5.66 30.42 -4.18
N TYR A 187 5.97 29.58 -5.16
CA TYR A 187 6.87 29.96 -6.26
C TYR A 187 6.24 31.05 -7.13
N LEU A 188 4.95 30.90 -7.44
CA LEU A 188 4.19 31.90 -8.16
C LEU A 188 4.15 33.22 -7.37
N ASP A 189 3.75 33.20 -6.10
CA ASP A 189 3.74 34.39 -5.24
C ASP A 189 5.10 35.10 -5.21
N MET A 190 6.20 34.35 -5.09
CA MET A 190 7.56 34.91 -5.11
C MET A 190 7.89 35.60 -6.46
N THR A 191 7.58 34.96 -7.59
CA THR A 191 7.79 35.58 -8.91
C THR A 191 6.90 36.79 -9.17
N TYR A 192 5.69 36.82 -8.59
CA TYR A 192 4.82 37.99 -8.65
C TYR A 192 5.39 39.17 -7.84
N LEU A 193 5.96 38.91 -6.65
CA LEU A 193 6.60 39.94 -5.82
C LEU A 193 7.89 40.51 -6.47
N GLU A 194 8.70 39.66 -7.10
CA GLU A 194 9.88 40.10 -7.86
C GLU A 194 9.48 40.99 -9.06
N GLY A 195 8.39 40.65 -9.75
CA GLY A 195 7.85 41.45 -10.86
C GLY A 195 7.23 42.80 -10.47
N GLU A 196 6.88 43.01 -9.19
CA GLU A 196 6.45 44.32 -8.68
C GLU A 196 7.62 45.21 -8.25
N GLN A 197 8.72 44.63 -7.75
CA GLN A 197 9.93 45.38 -7.41
C GLN A 197 10.62 45.96 -8.67
N ASP A 198 10.67 45.22 -9.77
CA ASP A 198 11.22 45.70 -11.05
C ASP A 198 10.40 46.86 -11.67
N LYS A 199 9.09 46.93 -11.38
CA LYS A 199 8.24 48.05 -11.83
C LYS A 199 8.46 49.32 -11.03
N GLN A 200 8.81 49.21 -9.75
CA GLN A 200 9.12 50.38 -8.93
C GLN A 200 10.49 50.97 -9.28
N ASP A 201 11.51 50.15 -9.54
CA ASP A 201 12.86 50.65 -9.85
C ASP A 201 12.97 51.28 -11.27
N ASN A 202 12.12 50.85 -12.21
CA ASN A 202 12.08 51.46 -13.55
C ASN A 202 11.23 52.75 -13.63
N SER A 203 10.48 53.08 -12.57
CA SER A 203 9.67 54.31 -12.49
C SER A 203 10.45 55.56 -12.03
N GLN A 204 11.69 55.39 -11.54
CA GLN A 204 12.54 56.51 -11.09
C GLN A 204 13.60 56.97 -12.10
N LYS A 205 13.69 56.37 -13.30
CA LYS A 205 14.71 56.73 -14.31
C LYS A 205 14.25 57.67 -15.45
N THR A 206 13.05 58.24 -15.39
CA THR A 206 12.58 59.22 -16.39
C THR A 206 12.31 60.60 -15.80
N CYS A 207 13.35 61.34 -15.45
CA CYS A 207 13.38 62.80 -15.56
C CYS A 207 14.76 63.37 -15.22
N ALA A 208 15.51 63.78 -16.22
CA ALA A 208 16.44 64.91 -16.14
C ALA A 208 16.62 65.47 -17.56
N CYS A 209 16.55 66.79 -17.64
CA CYS A 209 16.39 67.65 -18.81
C CYS A 209 17.62 67.68 -19.73
#